data_AF-W0IVS2-F1
#
_entry.id   AF-W0IVS2-F1
#
_cell.length_a   1.000
_cell.length_b   1.000
_cell.length_c   1.000
_cell.angle_alpha   90.00
_cell.angle_beta   90.00
_cell.angle_gamma   90.00
#
_symmetry.space_group_name_H-M   'P 1'
#
loop_
_entity.id
_entity.type
_entity.pdbx_description
1 polymer ?
#
loop_
_entity_poly.entity_id
_entity_poly.type
_entity_poly.pdbx_seq_one_letter_code
_entity_poly.pdbx_strand_id
1 'polypeptide(L)'
;MRTTLDLPSDVTAALRRESAQRGGRGKAPMNLLVAEAVRLAYNPEKTRLRARIVTRRGRGLVVMPKGIRITSGDVNAALEDM
;
A
#
# COMPACT_ATOMS: atom_id res chain seq x y z
N MET A 1 -17.56 -4.05 7.91
CA MET A 1 -18.57 -4.11 6.83
C MET A 1 -18.32 -5.36 6.00
N ARG A 2 -19.37 -6.10 5.60
CA ARG A 2 -19.23 -7.28 4.73
C ARG A 2 -19.73 -6.89 3.34
N THR A 3 -18.91 -7.10 2.33
CA THR A 3 -19.21 -6.71 0.94
C THR A 3 -19.09 -7.93 0.04
N THR A 4 -20.07 -8.12 -0.82
CA THR A 4 -20.05 -9.17 -1.86
C THR A 4 -19.51 -8.55 -3.14
N LEU A 5 -18.60 -9.27 -3.82
CA LEU A 5 -17.98 -8.84 -5.07
C LEU A 5 -18.20 -9.93 -6.11
N ASP A 6 -18.81 -9.56 -7.23
CA ASP A 6 -18.90 -10.43 -8.39
C ASP A 6 -17.61 -10.31 -9.19
N LEU A 7 -16.79 -11.36 -9.14
CA LEU A 7 -15.52 -11.41 -9.84
C LEU A 7 -15.71 -12.11 -11.18
N PRO A 8 -15.06 -11.61 -12.26
CA PRO A 8 -14.93 -12.35 -13.50
C PRO A 8 -14.38 -13.77 -13.29
N SER A 9 -14.80 -14.69 -14.16
CA SER A 9 -14.50 -16.13 -14.02
C SER A 9 -13.01 -16.44 -14.11
N ASP A 10 -12.27 -15.70 -14.95
CA ASP A 10 -10.83 -15.75 -15.12
C ASP A 10 -10.07 -15.24 -13.88
N VAL A 11 -10.51 -14.13 -13.29
CA VAL A 11 -9.96 -13.58 -12.04
C VAL A 11 -10.16 -14.58 -10.91
N THR A 12 -11.34 -15.18 -10.82
CA THR A 12 -11.65 -16.22 -9.83
C THR A 12 -10.76 -17.44 -10.00
N ALA A 13 -10.52 -17.87 -11.24
CA ALA A 13 -9.63 -19.00 -11.54
C ALA A 13 -8.17 -18.68 -11.19
N ALA A 14 -7.70 -17.45 -11.44
CA ALA A 14 -6.36 -17.01 -11.05
C ALA A 14 -6.18 -17.03 -9.52
N LEU A 15 -7.12 -16.46 -8.76
CA LEU A 15 -7.05 -16.44 -7.30
C LEU A 15 -7.13 -17.85 -6.68
N ARG A 16 -7.88 -18.77 -7.28
CA ARG A 16 -7.90 -20.18 -6.85
C ARG A 16 -6.55 -20.86 -7.05
N ARG A 17 -5.87 -20.60 -8.18
CA ARG A 17 -4.52 -21.13 -8.44
C ARG A 17 -3.51 -20.55 -7.45
N GLU A 18 -3.57 -19.26 -7.20
CA GLU A 18 -2.70 -18.59 -6.22
C GLU A 18 -2.93 -19.15 -4.80
N SER A 19 -4.19 -19.36 -4.41
CA SER A 19 -4.53 -19.99 -3.15
C SER A 19 -3.92 -21.39 -3.06
N ALA A 20 -4.06 -22.22 -4.09
CA ALA A 20 -3.48 -23.56 -4.12
C ALA A 20 -1.94 -23.54 -3.98
N GLN A 21 -1.26 -22.62 -4.66
CA GLN A 21 0.19 -22.47 -4.58
C GLN A 21 0.68 -22.06 -3.19
N ARG A 22 -0.07 -21.21 -2.48
CA ARG A 22 0.26 -20.75 -1.12
C ARG A 22 -0.14 -21.72 0.00
N GLY A 23 -0.58 -22.94 -0.33
CA GLY A 23 -0.99 -23.96 0.64
C GLY A 23 -2.50 -24.03 0.89
N GLY A 24 -3.30 -23.54 -0.04
CA GLY A 24 -4.75 -23.66 -0.08
C GLY A 24 -5.49 -22.70 0.85
N ARG A 25 -6.79 -22.98 1.04
CA ARG A 25 -7.72 -22.13 1.81
C ARG A 25 -7.29 -21.88 3.26
N GLY A 26 -6.56 -22.80 3.87
CA GLY A 26 -6.09 -22.66 5.25
C GLY A 26 -5.02 -21.58 5.44
N LYS A 27 -4.18 -21.35 4.41
CA LYS A 27 -3.10 -20.36 4.46
C LYS A 27 -3.40 -19.10 3.64
N ALA A 28 -4.09 -19.25 2.53
CA ALA A 28 -4.41 -18.17 1.60
C ALA A 28 -5.89 -18.24 1.18
N PRO A 29 -6.83 -17.86 2.06
CA PRO A 29 -8.23 -17.84 1.73
C PRO A 29 -8.56 -16.73 0.71
N MET A 30 -9.65 -16.91 -0.03
CA MET A 30 -10.02 -16.05 -1.16
C MET A 30 -10.16 -14.57 -0.77
N ASN A 31 -10.77 -14.31 0.38
CA ASN A 31 -10.95 -12.96 0.92
C ASN A 31 -9.62 -12.25 1.17
N LEU A 32 -8.61 -12.97 1.67
CA LEU A 32 -7.27 -12.43 1.90
C LEU A 32 -6.59 -12.06 0.58
N LEU A 33 -6.65 -12.94 -0.42
CA LEU A 33 -6.06 -12.69 -1.72
C LEU A 33 -6.74 -11.53 -2.45
N VAL A 34 -8.07 -11.44 -2.37
CA VAL A 34 -8.82 -10.30 -2.91
C VAL A 34 -8.42 -9.00 -2.21
N ALA A 35 -8.34 -9.00 -0.88
CA ALA A 35 -7.91 -7.81 -0.13
C ALA A 35 -6.48 -7.39 -0.49
N GLU A 36 -5.56 -8.34 -0.67
CA GLU A 36 -4.19 -8.07 -1.09
C GLU A 36 -4.14 -7.49 -2.52
N ALA A 37 -4.89 -8.07 -3.46
CA ALA A 37 -4.98 -7.58 -4.83
C ALA A 37 -5.56 -6.15 -4.89
N VAL A 38 -6.64 -5.88 -4.15
CA VAL A 38 -7.22 -4.53 -4.03
C VAL A 38 -6.21 -3.56 -3.44
N ARG A 39 -5.49 -3.96 -2.39
CA ARG A 39 -4.45 -3.12 -1.78
C ARG A 39 -3.34 -2.77 -2.78
N LEU A 40 -2.90 -3.73 -3.59
CA LEU A 40 -1.86 -3.49 -4.60
C LEU A 40 -2.36 -2.62 -5.75
N ALA A 41 -3.59 -2.84 -6.21
CA ALA A 41 -4.16 -2.10 -7.33
C ALA A 41 -4.48 -0.64 -6.97
N TYR A 42 -5.05 -0.41 -5.78
CA TYR A 42 -5.52 0.92 -5.36
C TYR A 42 -4.56 1.62 -4.38
N ASN A 43 -3.46 0.97 -4.01
CA ASN A 43 -2.44 1.59 -3.17
C ASN A 43 -1.00 1.27 -3.61
N PRO A 44 -0.64 1.55 -4.88
CA PRO A 44 0.74 1.39 -5.33
C PRO A 44 1.71 2.34 -4.60
N GLU A 45 1.21 3.46 -4.07
CA GLU A 45 2.02 4.50 -3.43
C GLU A 45 2.34 4.27 -1.95
N LYS A 46 1.53 3.52 -1.16
CA LYS A 46 1.94 3.19 0.22
C LYS A 46 3.16 2.26 0.29
N THR A 47 3.58 1.66 -0.82
CA THR A 47 4.83 0.90 -0.91
C THR A 47 6.03 1.78 -1.30
N ARG A 48 5.85 3.06 -1.66
CA ARG A 48 6.95 3.93 -2.07
C ARG A 48 6.80 5.36 -1.53
N LEU A 49 7.72 5.67 -0.59
CA LEU A 49 8.36 6.98 -0.42
C LEU A 49 7.63 8.06 0.41
N ARG A 50 7.75 7.99 1.73
CA ARG A 50 7.40 9.11 2.64
C ARG A 50 8.53 10.14 2.73
N ALA A 51 8.15 11.41 2.90
CA ALA A 51 9.03 12.47 3.36
C ALA A 51 9.74 12.05 4.66
N ARG A 52 11.04 12.29 4.80
CA ARG A 52 11.76 12.09 6.06
C ARG A 52 12.26 13.42 6.59
N ILE A 53 11.91 13.76 7.82
CA ILE A 53 12.54 14.91 8.49
C ILE A 53 13.87 14.45 9.09
N VAL A 54 14.94 15.12 8.69
CA VAL A 54 16.25 15.04 9.36
C VAL A 54 16.45 16.33 10.11
N THR A 55 16.43 16.26 11.43
CA THR A 55 16.75 17.41 12.29
C THR A 55 18.26 17.49 12.52
N ARG A 56 18.83 18.66 12.24
CA ARG A 56 20.17 19.06 12.70
C ARG A 56 20.00 20.25 13.64
N ARG A 57 20.92 20.46 14.58
CA ARG A 57 20.83 21.59 15.52
C ARG A 57 20.61 22.91 14.76
N GLY A 58 19.45 23.52 14.97
CA GLY A 58 19.04 24.78 14.33
C GLY A 58 18.42 24.66 12.92
N ARG A 59 18.24 23.47 12.33
CA ARG A 59 17.61 23.29 11.01
C ARG A 59 16.85 21.96 10.88
N GLY A 60 15.60 22.02 10.40
CA GLY A 60 14.84 20.85 9.95
C GLY A 60 14.98 20.69 8.43
N LEU A 61 15.39 19.51 7.97
CA LEU A 61 15.53 19.21 6.55
C LEU A 61 14.50 18.16 6.16
N VAL A 62 13.59 18.52 5.26
CA VAL A 62 12.60 17.59 4.69
C VAL A 62 13.24 16.91 3.48
N VAL A 63 13.59 15.63 3.63
CA VAL A 63 14.12 14.80 2.54
C VAL A 63 12.94 14.21 1.79
N MET A 64 12.69 14.76 0.61
CA MET A 64 11.73 14.17 -0.35
C MET A 64 12.44 13.28 -1.37
N PRO A 65 11.71 12.32 -1.95
CA PRO A 65 12.19 11.51 -3.06
C PRO A 65 12.52 12.36 -4.28
N LYS A 66 13.52 11.93 -5.05
CA LYS A 66 13.97 12.65 -6.25
C LYS A 66 12.82 12.75 -7.27
N GLY A 67 12.56 13.97 -7.75
CA GLY A 67 11.55 14.24 -8.77
C GLY A 67 10.18 14.65 -8.23
N ILE A 68 10.01 14.76 -6.90
CA ILE A 68 8.75 15.20 -6.29
C ILE A 68 8.85 16.68 -5.90
N ARG A 69 7.85 17.46 -6.29
CA ARG A 69 7.74 18.87 -5.90
C ARG A 69 7.24 18.95 -4.46
N ILE A 70 7.96 19.66 -3.61
CA ILE A 70 7.62 19.85 -2.20
C ILE A 70 6.37 20.72 -2.12
N THR A 71 5.33 20.24 -1.45
CA THR A 71 4.15 21.03 -1.10
C THR A 71 4.14 21.33 0.40
N SER A 72 3.39 22.37 0.80
CA SER A 72 3.20 22.70 2.22
C SER A 72 2.50 21.57 3.00
N GLY A 73 1.71 20.74 2.32
CA GLY A 73 1.06 19.57 2.92
C GLY A 73 2.06 18.48 3.33
N ASP A 74 3.09 18.25 2.52
CA ASP A 74 4.14 17.26 2.82
C ASP A 74 4.97 17.65 4.04
N VAL A 75 5.23 18.94 4.22
CA VAL A 75 5.96 19.47 5.38
C VAL A 75 5.15 19.30 6.65
N ASN A 76 3.85 19.61 6.61
CA ASN A 76 2.96 19.46 7.77
C ASN A 76 2.81 17.99 8.17
N ALA A 77 2.55 17.11 7.21
CA ALA A 77 2.46 15.67 7.46
C ALA A 77 3.74 15.11 8.09
N ALA A 78 4.91 15.58 7.63
CA ALA A 78 6.17 15.12 8.16
C ALA A 78 6.46 15.65 9.58
N LEU A 79 5.92 16.82 9.95
CA LEU A 79 5.99 17.39 11.30
C LEU A 79 5.03 16.71 12.27
N GLU A 80 3.84 16.29 11.80
CA GLU A 80 2.86 15.54 12.61
C GLU A 80 3.34 14.11 12.94
N ASP A 81 4.22 13.54 12.11
CA ASP A 81 4.83 12.21 12.30
C ASP A 81 6.06 12.21 13.27
N MET A 82 6.45 13.35 13.85
CA MET A 82 7.53 13.47 14.86
C MET A 82 7.04 13.23 16.29
#